data_AF-A0A972N6J0-F1
#
_entry.id   AF-A0A972N6J0-F1
#
_cell.length_a   1.000
_cell.length_b   1.000
_cell.length_c   1.000
_cell.angle_alpha   90.00
_cell.angle_beta   90.00
_cell.angle_gamma   90.00
#
_symmetry.space_group_name_H-M   'P 1'
#
loop_
_entity.id
_entity.type
_entity.pdbx_description
1 polymer ?
#
loop_
_entity_poly.entity_id
_entity_poly.type
_entity_poly.pdbx_seq_one_letter_code
_entity_poly.pdbx_strand_id
1 'polypeptide(L)'
;MTKDTSEPTPELREWTRRQFLARSLAVTGGLMLSYLLGKVGWHEWKVHSVHPPRRRRPGKVLTEHEYATLVALADLIVPSDELGPGARDVAAADTIEQWLMRDSLHLERYRQGLLWLDQASAQVYGPGTYFIHLTPAQQIALLEEADRVFQEIRRPAPSLLDRAWRYWDKLVVTLFGLGKGVTFLHLVRDDVLEAVYSHPKTWIPLGYDGPPQPLGYWNGAHGDWNIIDDCPPTKRKDFWEKAKS
;
A
#
# COMPACT_ATOMS: atom_id res chain seq x y z
N MET A 1 -48.93 33.70 4.81
CA MET A 1 -47.48 33.70 5.14
C MET A 1 -46.96 32.29 4.99
N THR A 2 -46.31 32.03 3.86
CA THR A 2 -45.64 30.78 3.52
C THR A 2 -44.37 30.65 4.37
N LYS A 3 -44.25 29.55 5.10
CA LYS A 3 -43.09 29.24 5.94
C LYS A 3 -41.99 28.74 5.02
N ASP A 4 -40.93 29.52 4.90
CA ASP A 4 -39.72 29.19 4.15
C ASP A 4 -39.03 27.99 4.83
N THR A 5 -39.00 26.85 4.13
CA THR A 5 -38.27 25.63 4.50
C THR A 5 -37.12 25.45 3.54
N SER A 6 -36.04 26.19 3.76
CA SER A 6 -34.72 25.82 3.26
C SER A 6 -33.95 25.20 4.43
N GLU A 7 -34.07 23.89 4.61
CA GLU A 7 -33.08 23.13 5.39
C GLU A 7 -31.71 23.26 4.69
N PRO A 8 -30.63 23.63 5.39
CA PRO A 8 -29.32 23.68 4.77
C PRO A 8 -28.90 22.26 4.41
N THR A 9 -28.71 22.02 3.12
CA THR A 9 -28.09 20.81 2.58
C THR A 9 -26.72 20.64 3.26
N PRO A 10 -26.39 19.47 3.84
CA PRO A 10 -25.10 19.29 4.48
C PRO A 10 -24.02 19.35 3.40
N GLU A 11 -23.26 20.44 3.36
CA GLU A 11 -22.02 20.52 2.59
C GLU A 11 -21.16 19.31 2.96
N LEU A 12 -20.81 18.50 1.95
CA LEU A 12 -19.88 17.40 2.11
C LEU A 12 -18.50 17.99 2.41
N ARG A 13 -18.23 18.12 3.71
CA ARG A 13 -16.97 18.61 4.25
C ARG A 13 -15.81 17.78 3.69
N GLU A 14 -15.00 18.36 2.82
CA GLU A 14 -13.77 17.75 2.34
C GLU A 14 -12.80 17.58 3.53
N TRP A 15 -12.44 16.33 3.84
CA TRP A 15 -11.63 16.00 5.01
C TRP A 15 -10.15 15.96 4.67
N THR A 16 -9.31 16.44 5.60
CA THR A 16 -7.85 16.40 5.47
C THR A 16 -7.26 15.06 5.94
N ARG A 17 -6.08 14.67 5.39
CA ARG A 17 -5.36 13.40 5.64
C ARG A 17 -5.26 13.01 7.13
N ARG A 18 -5.02 13.96 8.02
CA ARG A 18 -4.92 13.72 9.47
C ARG A 18 -6.27 13.46 10.14
N GLN A 19 -7.35 14.06 9.64
CA GLN A 19 -8.69 13.94 10.20
C GLN A 19 -9.38 12.64 9.77
N PHE A 20 -9.08 12.15 8.57
CA PHE A 20 -9.50 10.83 8.10
C PHE A 20 -8.82 9.72 8.93
N LEU A 21 -7.48 9.76 9.04
CA LEU A 21 -6.70 8.78 9.81
C LEU A 21 -7.02 8.78 11.31
N ALA A 22 -7.19 9.96 11.92
CA ALA A 22 -7.51 10.05 13.35
C ALA A 22 -8.92 9.53 13.69
N ARG A 23 -9.85 9.50 12.72
CA ARG A 23 -11.23 9.03 12.94
C ARG A 23 -11.44 7.56 12.54
N SER A 24 -10.69 7.02 11.57
CA SER A 24 -10.70 5.58 11.24
C SER A 24 -10.15 4.70 12.37
N LEU A 25 -9.15 5.20 13.10
CA LEU A 25 -8.50 4.52 14.23
C LEU A 25 -9.42 4.27 15.44
N ALA A 26 -10.37 5.16 15.71
CA ALA A 26 -11.12 5.15 16.97
C ALA A 26 -12.35 4.22 16.99
N VAL A 27 -12.89 3.84 15.81
CA VAL A 27 -14.16 3.09 15.74
C VAL A 27 -13.97 1.71 15.10
N THR A 28 -13.07 1.56 14.13
CA THR A 28 -12.92 0.30 13.38
C THR A 28 -11.89 -0.64 13.98
N GLY A 29 -10.69 -0.15 14.33
CA GLY A 29 -9.60 -1.00 14.83
C GLY A 29 -9.88 -1.69 16.17
N GLY A 30 -10.57 -1.01 17.09
CA GLY A 30 -10.97 -1.57 18.39
C GLY A 30 -12.04 -2.65 18.28
N LEU A 31 -13.02 -2.48 17.37
CA LEU A 31 -14.05 -3.49 17.10
C LEU A 31 -13.50 -4.69 16.32
N MET A 32 -12.55 -4.47 15.40
CA MET A 32 -11.90 -5.55 14.64
C MET A 32 -11.09 -6.47 15.57
N LEU A 33 -10.32 -5.89 16.49
CA LEU A 33 -9.57 -6.66 17.49
C LEU A 33 -10.49 -7.34 18.52
N SER A 34 -11.58 -6.68 18.96
CA SER A 34 -12.60 -7.34 19.81
C SER A 34 -13.35 -8.45 19.07
N TYR A 35 -13.55 -8.34 17.76
CA TYR A 35 -14.16 -9.37 16.93
C TYR A 35 -13.19 -10.54 16.69
N LEU A 36 -11.90 -10.25 16.45
CA LEU A 36 -10.83 -11.25 16.30
C LEU A 36 -10.52 -11.98 17.61
N LEU A 37 -10.53 -11.30 18.76
CA LEU A 37 -10.30 -11.90 20.09
C LEU A 37 -11.56 -12.57 20.67
N GLY A 38 -12.75 -12.01 20.40
CA GLY A 38 -14.02 -12.49 20.96
C GLY A 38 -14.54 -13.78 20.35
N LYS A 39 -14.03 -14.19 19.17
CA LYS A 39 -14.32 -15.48 18.53
C LYS A 39 -13.20 -16.51 18.68
N VAL A 40 -12.37 -16.42 19.72
CA VAL A 40 -11.52 -17.55 20.16
C VAL A 40 -12.37 -18.57 20.94
N GLY A 41 -13.45 -19.03 20.30
CA GLY A 41 -13.87 -20.41 20.44
C GLY A 41 -12.96 -21.22 19.52
N TRP A 42 -12.52 -22.38 19.97
CA TRP A 42 -11.69 -23.34 19.25
C TRP A 42 -12.43 -23.92 18.02
N HIS A 43 -12.87 -23.07 17.09
CA HIS A 43 -13.51 -23.49 15.87
C HIS A 43 -12.44 -23.70 14.80
N GLU A 44 -12.36 -24.98 14.42
CA GLU A 44 -11.73 -25.54 13.23
C GLU A 44 -11.40 -24.48 12.16
N TRP A 45 -10.12 -24.15 12.08
CA TRP A 45 -9.57 -23.10 11.23
C TRP A 45 -9.62 -23.56 9.78
N LYS A 46 -10.67 -23.19 9.04
CA LYS A 46 -10.72 -23.42 7.59
C LYS A 46 -10.03 -22.26 6.90
N VAL A 47 -8.82 -22.50 6.39
CA VAL A 47 -8.21 -21.62 5.38
C VAL A 47 -9.22 -21.52 4.25
N HIS A 48 -9.87 -20.37 4.10
CA HIS A 48 -10.70 -20.13 2.95
C HIS A 48 -9.76 -20.08 1.75
N SER A 49 -9.76 -21.16 0.97
CA SER A 49 -9.02 -21.22 -0.28
C SER A 49 -9.62 -20.22 -1.24
N VAL A 50 -9.14 -18.98 -1.16
CA VAL A 50 -9.55 -17.91 -2.06
C VAL A 50 -8.87 -18.16 -3.40
N HIS A 51 -9.69 -18.27 -4.45
CA HIS A 51 -9.22 -18.38 -5.82
C HIS A 51 -9.63 -17.08 -6.53
N PRO A 52 -8.76 -16.06 -6.55
CA PRO A 52 -9.06 -14.84 -7.28
C PRO A 52 -9.16 -15.13 -8.79
N PRO A 53 -9.98 -14.37 -9.54
CA PRO A 53 -10.10 -14.53 -10.98
C PRO A 53 -8.75 -14.40 -11.69
N ARG A 54 -8.34 -15.43 -12.46
CA ARG A 54 -7.06 -15.44 -13.18
C ARG A 54 -7.20 -15.02 -14.65
N ARG A 55 -7.94 -13.94 -14.91
CA ARG A 55 -8.07 -13.40 -16.27
C ARG A 55 -6.74 -12.76 -16.68
N ARG A 56 -6.12 -13.31 -17.73
CA ARG A 56 -4.83 -12.81 -18.25
C ARG A 56 -5.05 -11.53 -19.05
N ARG A 57 -4.10 -10.61 -18.94
CA ARG A 57 -4.00 -9.41 -19.78
C ARG A 57 -2.90 -9.64 -20.83
N PRO A 58 -3.14 -9.44 -22.13
CA PRO A 58 -2.12 -9.66 -23.17
C PRO A 58 -0.86 -8.83 -22.92
N GLY A 59 0.32 -9.45 -23.02
CA GLY A 59 1.61 -8.76 -22.83
C GLY A 59 1.91 -8.30 -21.41
N LYS A 60 1.15 -8.77 -20.41
CA LYS A 60 1.28 -8.38 -18.99
C LYS A 60 1.57 -9.61 -18.11
N VAL A 61 2.21 -9.41 -16.96
CA VAL A 61 2.64 -10.51 -16.06
C VAL A 61 1.70 -10.71 -14.88
N LEU A 62 0.98 -9.65 -14.49
CA LEU A 62 -0.11 -9.72 -13.51
C LEU A 62 -1.43 -9.96 -14.23
N THR A 63 -2.26 -10.82 -13.63
CA THR A 63 -3.67 -10.99 -14.02
C THR A 63 -4.44 -9.68 -13.81
N GLU A 64 -5.65 -9.62 -14.37
CA GLU A 64 -6.54 -8.46 -14.21
C GLU A 64 -6.84 -8.17 -12.72
N HIS A 65 -7.11 -9.22 -11.93
CA HIS A 65 -7.38 -9.10 -10.51
C HIS A 65 -6.15 -8.65 -9.72
N GLU A 66 -4.99 -9.31 -9.92
CA GLU A 66 -3.74 -8.96 -9.25
C GLU A 66 -3.35 -7.50 -9.51
N TYR A 67 -3.49 -7.03 -10.76
CA TYR A 67 -3.22 -5.64 -11.11
C TYR A 67 -4.22 -4.67 -10.48
N ALA A 68 -5.51 -5.00 -10.46
CA ALA A 68 -6.51 -4.18 -9.78
C ALA A 68 -6.22 -4.04 -8.27
N THR A 69 -5.81 -5.13 -7.62
CA THR A 69 -5.37 -5.13 -6.22
C THR A 69 -4.12 -4.25 -6.05
N LEU A 70 -3.13 -4.34 -6.93
CA LEU A 70 -1.94 -3.49 -6.90
C LEU A 70 -2.29 -2.00 -7.07
N VAL A 71 -3.18 -1.66 -8.02
CA VAL A 71 -3.65 -0.28 -8.24
C VAL A 71 -4.33 0.26 -6.98
N ALA A 72 -5.27 -0.50 -6.41
CA ALA A 72 -5.96 -0.10 -5.19
C ALA A 72 -4.98 0.12 -4.03
N LEU A 73 -4.00 -0.78 -3.87
CA LEU A 73 -3.00 -0.66 -2.83
C LEU A 73 -2.07 0.54 -3.03
N ALA A 74 -1.61 0.78 -4.26
CA ALA A 74 -0.76 1.93 -4.57
C ALA A 74 -1.48 3.26 -4.32
N ASP A 75 -2.77 3.35 -4.68
CA ASP A 75 -3.62 4.51 -4.45
C ASP A 75 -3.83 4.79 -2.95
N LEU A 76 -3.91 3.74 -2.13
CA LEU A 76 -3.96 3.86 -0.66
C LEU A 76 -2.62 4.31 -0.06
N ILE A 77 -1.49 3.86 -0.60
CA ILE A 77 -0.15 4.18 -0.08
C ILE A 77 0.23 5.63 -0.40
N VAL A 78 0.02 6.06 -1.65
CA VAL A 78 0.26 7.44 -2.09
C VAL A 78 -0.98 7.99 -2.79
N PRO A 79 -1.96 8.51 -2.04
CA PRO A 79 -3.17 9.07 -2.61
C PRO A 79 -2.90 10.45 -3.22
N SER A 80 -3.59 10.76 -4.32
CA SER A 80 -3.60 12.10 -4.91
C SER A 80 -4.23 13.11 -3.95
N ASP A 81 -3.60 14.27 -3.77
CA ASP A 81 -4.13 15.35 -2.93
C ASP A 81 -3.59 16.73 -3.32
N GLU A 82 -3.87 17.74 -2.50
CA GLU A 82 -3.39 19.11 -2.68
C GLU A 82 -1.86 19.25 -2.74
N LEU A 83 -1.10 18.29 -2.19
CA LEU A 83 0.36 18.33 -2.20
C LEU A 83 0.97 17.81 -3.51
N GLY A 84 0.19 17.17 -4.37
CA GLY A 84 0.67 16.72 -5.68
C GLY A 84 0.00 15.45 -6.20
N PRO A 85 0.52 14.93 -7.33
CA PRO A 85 -0.01 13.73 -7.96
C PRO A 85 0.21 12.49 -7.09
N GLY A 86 -0.80 11.62 -7.06
CA GLY A 86 -0.74 10.33 -6.37
C GLY A 86 -0.22 9.21 -7.27
N ALA A 87 -0.19 7.99 -6.71
CA ALA A 87 0.26 6.78 -7.41
C ALA A 87 -0.50 6.54 -8.73
N ARG A 88 -1.79 6.86 -8.76
CA ARG A 88 -2.64 6.71 -9.94
C ARG A 88 -2.27 7.69 -11.06
N ASP A 89 -1.97 8.93 -10.72
CA ASP A 89 -1.67 10.01 -11.68
C ASP A 89 -0.36 9.80 -12.45
N VAL A 90 0.54 9.03 -11.85
CA VAL A 90 1.84 8.65 -12.42
C VAL A 90 1.90 7.20 -12.87
N ALA A 91 0.75 6.51 -12.88
CA ALA A 91 0.64 5.10 -13.29
C ALA A 91 1.66 4.18 -12.57
N ALA A 92 1.86 4.37 -11.26
CA ALA A 92 2.87 3.64 -10.49
C ALA A 92 2.75 2.12 -10.63
N ALA A 93 1.53 1.59 -10.68
CA ALA A 93 1.28 0.16 -10.89
C ALA A 93 1.79 -0.37 -12.25
N ASP A 94 1.77 0.45 -13.30
CA ASP A 94 2.34 0.08 -14.60
C ASP A 94 3.86 0.02 -14.57
N THR A 95 4.48 0.95 -13.85
CA THR A 95 5.93 0.97 -13.63
C THR A 95 6.37 -0.25 -12.83
N ILE A 96 5.69 -0.55 -11.72
CA ILE A 96 5.95 -1.74 -10.92
C ILE A 96 5.77 -3.00 -11.76
N GLU A 97 4.68 -3.13 -12.51
CA GLU A 97 4.48 -4.30 -13.37
C GLU A 97 5.63 -4.49 -14.40
N GLN A 98 6.18 -3.41 -14.94
CA GLN A 98 7.37 -3.47 -15.80
C GLN A 98 8.61 -3.99 -15.07
N TRP A 99 8.81 -3.61 -13.80
CA TRP A 99 9.88 -4.17 -12.98
C TRP A 99 9.68 -5.67 -12.76
N LEU A 100 8.45 -6.09 -12.45
CA LEU A 100 8.10 -7.51 -12.24
C LEU A 100 8.28 -8.36 -13.50
N MET A 101 8.17 -7.78 -14.70
CA MET A 101 8.47 -8.49 -15.95
C MET A 101 9.93 -8.94 -16.05
N ARG A 102 10.84 -8.22 -15.39
CA ARG A 102 12.30 -8.41 -15.49
C ARG A 102 12.86 -9.23 -14.33
N ASP A 103 12.15 -9.29 -13.21
CA ASP A 103 12.56 -10.03 -12.02
C ASP A 103 11.48 -11.05 -11.60
N SER A 104 11.72 -12.32 -11.94
CA SER A 104 10.81 -13.42 -11.61
C SER A 104 10.69 -13.68 -10.10
N LEU A 105 11.75 -13.44 -9.33
CA LEU A 105 11.72 -13.62 -7.88
C LEU A 105 10.86 -12.51 -7.25
N HIS A 106 10.98 -11.30 -7.77
CA HIS A 106 10.15 -10.18 -7.35
C HIS A 106 8.67 -10.41 -7.70
N LEU A 107 8.38 -10.87 -8.92
CA LEU A 107 7.03 -11.24 -9.35
C LEU A 107 6.38 -12.30 -8.45
N GLU A 108 7.14 -13.31 -8.04
CA GLU A 108 6.60 -14.37 -7.17
C GLU A 108 6.27 -13.84 -5.77
N ARG A 109 7.08 -12.92 -5.21
CA ARG A 109 6.76 -12.24 -3.94
C ARG A 109 5.47 -11.42 -4.06
N TYR A 110 5.28 -10.71 -5.17
CA TYR A 110 4.05 -9.98 -5.45
C TYR A 110 2.84 -10.90 -5.52
N ARG A 111 2.91 -12.01 -6.25
CA ARG A 111 1.78 -12.96 -6.36
C ARG A 111 1.39 -13.52 -5.00
N GLN A 112 2.38 -13.90 -4.18
CA GLN A 112 2.12 -14.38 -2.83
C GLN A 112 1.48 -13.30 -1.94
N GLY A 113 1.97 -12.06 -2.04
CA GLY A 113 1.45 -10.92 -1.28
C GLY A 113 0.03 -10.50 -1.67
N LEU A 114 -0.24 -10.41 -2.97
CA LEU A 114 -1.57 -10.07 -3.49
C LEU A 114 -2.60 -11.15 -3.15
N LEU A 115 -2.23 -12.43 -3.26
CA LEU A 115 -3.09 -13.54 -2.82
C LEU A 115 -3.34 -13.48 -1.31
N TRP A 116 -2.32 -13.14 -0.53
CA TRP A 116 -2.47 -12.99 0.92
C TRP A 116 -3.48 -11.89 1.29
N LEU A 117 -3.51 -10.76 0.58
CA LEU A 117 -4.51 -9.70 0.82
C LEU A 117 -5.94 -10.21 0.63
N ASP A 118 -6.18 -11.00 -0.41
CA ASP A 118 -7.50 -11.60 -0.66
C ASP A 118 -7.87 -12.65 0.39
N GLN A 119 -6.91 -13.46 0.82
CA GLN A 119 -7.12 -14.41 1.91
C GLN A 119 -7.44 -13.68 3.22
N ALA A 120 -6.67 -12.66 3.58
CA ALA A 120 -6.91 -11.85 4.76
C ALA A 120 -8.30 -11.18 4.71
N SER A 121 -8.69 -10.66 3.54
CA SER A 121 -10.01 -10.07 3.32
C SER A 121 -11.13 -11.08 3.55
N ALA A 122 -11.00 -12.28 2.98
CA ALA A 122 -12.00 -13.33 3.16
C ALA A 122 -12.07 -13.85 4.61
N GLN A 123 -10.95 -13.85 5.34
CA GLN A 123 -10.93 -14.27 6.74
C GLN A 123 -11.62 -13.26 7.66
N VAL A 124 -11.40 -11.97 7.43
CA VAL A 124 -11.97 -10.91 8.26
C VAL A 124 -13.44 -10.66 7.93
N TYR A 125 -13.77 -10.59 6.64
CA TYR A 125 -15.06 -10.11 6.15
C TYR A 125 -15.96 -11.21 5.58
N GLY A 126 -15.46 -12.45 5.48
CA GLY A 126 -16.22 -13.63 5.07
C GLY A 126 -15.81 -14.19 3.70
N PRO A 127 -16.13 -15.47 3.43
CA PRO A 127 -15.71 -16.18 2.22
C PRO A 127 -16.16 -15.47 0.94
N GLY A 128 -15.29 -15.49 -0.08
CA GLY A 128 -15.57 -14.84 -1.37
C GLY A 128 -15.37 -13.32 -1.39
N THR A 129 -14.92 -12.73 -0.27
CA THR A 129 -14.56 -11.31 -0.21
C THR A 129 -13.11 -11.11 -0.63
N TYR A 130 -12.90 -10.35 -1.70
CA TYR A 130 -11.57 -9.95 -2.17
C TYR A 130 -11.21 -8.56 -1.66
N PHE A 131 -9.91 -8.24 -1.63
CA PHE A 131 -9.43 -6.96 -1.12
C PHE A 131 -10.01 -5.77 -1.88
N ILE A 132 -10.12 -5.87 -3.20
CA ILE A 132 -10.69 -4.83 -4.08
C ILE A 132 -12.19 -4.61 -3.89
N HIS A 133 -12.90 -5.53 -3.23
CA HIS A 133 -14.33 -5.40 -2.93
C HIS A 133 -14.59 -4.78 -1.56
N LEU A 134 -13.54 -4.61 -0.75
CA LEU A 134 -13.64 -3.93 0.53
C LEU A 134 -13.82 -2.43 0.31
N THR A 135 -14.53 -1.78 1.23
CA THR A 135 -14.55 -0.32 1.31
C THR A 135 -13.16 0.23 1.64
N PRO A 136 -12.83 1.49 1.27
CA PRO A 136 -11.52 2.07 1.59
C PRO A 136 -11.17 2.02 3.08
N ALA A 137 -12.16 2.24 3.96
CA ALA A 137 -11.97 2.12 5.41
C ALA A 137 -11.63 0.69 5.86
N GLN A 138 -12.26 -0.32 5.26
CA GLN A 138 -11.97 -1.73 5.54
C GLN A 138 -10.61 -2.17 5.01
N GLN A 139 -10.21 -1.67 3.84
CA GLN A 139 -8.87 -1.88 3.28
C GLN A 139 -7.81 -1.32 4.23
N ILE A 140 -7.97 -0.06 4.64
CA ILE A 140 -7.04 0.61 5.56
C ILE A 140 -6.98 -0.12 6.90
N ALA A 141 -8.11 -0.48 7.50
CA ALA A 141 -8.13 -1.23 8.76
C ALA A 141 -7.40 -2.57 8.66
N LEU A 142 -7.52 -3.28 7.53
CA LEU A 142 -6.80 -4.54 7.29
C LEU A 142 -5.29 -4.31 7.15
N LEU A 143 -4.87 -3.24 6.44
CA LEU A 143 -3.46 -2.89 6.27
C LEU A 143 -2.82 -2.40 7.57
N GLU A 144 -3.52 -1.59 8.36
CA GLU A 144 -3.09 -1.13 9.69
C GLU A 144 -2.88 -2.30 10.66
N GLU A 145 -3.79 -3.27 10.64
CA GLU A 145 -3.66 -4.49 11.44
C GLU A 145 -2.41 -5.28 11.03
N ALA A 146 -2.17 -5.43 9.72
CA ALA A 146 -0.99 -6.11 9.21
C ALA A 146 0.32 -5.40 9.60
N ASP A 147 0.37 -4.06 9.51
CA ASP A 147 1.54 -3.28 9.94
C ASP A 147 1.74 -3.40 11.46
N ARG A 148 0.68 -3.34 12.28
CA ARG A 148 0.80 -3.53 13.74
C ARG A 148 1.45 -4.86 14.08
N VAL A 149 0.95 -5.95 13.49
CA VAL A 149 1.52 -7.30 13.67
C VAL A 149 2.99 -7.33 13.24
N PHE A 150 3.36 -6.67 12.14
CA PHE A 150 4.77 -6.57 11.73
C PHE A 150 5.66 -5.89 12.78
N GLN A 151 5.20 -4.74 13.28
CA GLN A 151 5.97 -3.94 14.22
C GLN A 151 6.16 -4.72 15.53
N GLU A 152 5.15 -5.44 15.99
CA GLU A 152 5.24 -6.33 17.15
C GLU A 152 6.30 -7.42 16.95
N ILE A 153 6.32 -8.08 15.80
CA ILE A 153 7.34 -9.10 15.47
C ILE A 153 8.76 -8.50 15.46
N ARG A 154 8.93 -7.25 14.99
CA ARG A 154 10.24 -6.58 14.88
C ARG A 154 10.75 -6.00 16.20
N ARG A 155 9.92 -5.84 17.23
CA ARG A 155 10.37 -5.28 18.51
C ARG A 155 11.51 -6.12 19.11
N PRO A 156 12.59 -5.49 19.62
CA PRO A 156 13.64 -6.20 20.33
C PRO A 156 13.06 -6.84 21.60
N ALA A 157 13.36 -8.12 21.83
CA ALA A 157 12.96 -8.90 23.00
C ALA A 157 14.16 -9.01 23.94
N PRO A 158 14.27 -8.11 24.93
CA PRO A 158 15.39 -8.11 25.85
C PRO A 158 15.33 -9.29 26.83
N SER A 159 14.15 -9.83 27.15
CA SER A 159 14.01 -10.90 28.16
C SER A 159 13.85 -12.31 27.56
N LEU A 160 14.11 -13.34 28.38
CA LEU A 160 13.92 -14.75 28.01
C LEU A 160 12.45 -15.12 27.81
N LEU A 161 11.53 -14.49 28.55
CA LEU A 161 10.09 -14.64 28.35
C LEU A 161 9.64 -14.00 27.04
N ASP A 162 10.20 -12.84 26.67
CA ASP A 162 9.93 -12.20 25.38
C ASP A 162 10.46 -13.04 24.20
N ARG A 163 11.56 -13.78 24.39
CA ARG A 163 12.06 -14.75 23.38
C ARG A 163 11.14 -15.97 23.22
N ALA A 164 10.53 -16.44 24.30
CA ALA A 164 9.53 -17.51 24.25
C ALA A 164 8.24 -17.00 23.58
N TRP A 165 7.79 -15.79 23.90
CA TRP A 165 6.67 -15.13 23.23
C TRP A 165 6.92 -14.95 21.74
N ARG A 166 8.14 -14.65 21.28
CA ARG A 166 8.48 -14.63 19.85
C ARG A 166 8.34 -15.97 19.14
N TYR A 167 8.60 -17.08 19.84
CA TYR A 167 8.38 -18.40 19.28
C TYR A 167 6.87 -18.65 19.09
N TRP A 168 6.06 -18.18 20.04
CA TRP A 168 4.60 -18.18 19.94
C TRP A 168 4.07 -17.21 18.88
N ASP A 169 4.61 -15.99 18.75
CA ASP A 169 4.25 -15.04 17.69
C ASP A 169 4.63 -15.56 16.31
N LYS A 170 5.82 -16.15 16.15
CA LYS A 170 6.17 -16.84 14.90
C LYS A 170 5.21 -17.98 14.61
N LEU A 171 4.81 -18.74 15.63
CA LEU A 171 3.80 -19.78 15.48
C LEU A 171 2.45 -19.19 15.07
N VAL A 172 2.00 -18.09 15.66
CA VAL A 172 0.77 -17.37 15.30
C VAL A 172 0.88 -16.82 13.87
N VAL A 173 1.91 -16.06 13.54
CA VAL A 173 2.15 -15.50 12.21
C VAL A 173 2.27 -16.59 11.12
N THR A 174 2.80 -17.76 11.47
CA THR A 174 2.87 -18.94 10.60
C THR A 174 1.54 -19.71 10.55
N LEU A 175 0.82 -19.84 11.67
CA LEU A 175 -0.51 -20.48 11.77
C LEU A 175 -1.58 -19.70 11.02
N PHE A 176 -1.54 -18.37 11.11
CA PHE A 176 -2.53 -17.47 10.52
C PHE A 176 -2.21 -17.11 9.05
N GLY A 177 -1.13 -17.66 8.47
CA GLY A 177 -0.70 -17.37 7.10
C GLY A 177 -0.18 -15.94 6.89
N LEU A 178 -0.07 -15.14 7.96
CA LEU A 178 0.34 -13.74 7.95
C LEU A 178 1.84 -13.57 7.65
N GLY A 179 2.69 -14.59 7.91
CA GLY A 179 4.15 -14.44 7.90
C GLY A 179 4.81 -14.07 6.58
N LYS A 180 4.20 -14.40 5.43
CA LYS A 180 4.71 -13.97 4.12
C LYS A 180 4.07 -12.68 3.63
N GLY A 181 2.82 -12.44 4.00
CA GLY A 181 2.04 -11.27 3.58
C GLY A 181 2.44 -9.97 4.27
N VAL A 182 2.86 -10.07 5.53
CA VAL A 182 3.25 -8.88 6.30
C VAL A 182 4.53 -8.23 5.73
N THR A 183 5.48 -9.02 5.23
CA THR A 183 6.66 -8.50 4.51
C THR A 183 6.30 -7.87 3.16
N PHE A 184 5.22 -8.32 2.54
CA PHE A 184 4.78 -7.78 1.26
C PHE A 184 4.32 -6.33 1.37
N LEU A 185 3.69 -5.93 2.49
CA LEU A 185 3.25 -4.54 2.67
C LEU A 185 4.43 -3.55 2.63
N HIS A 186 5.58 -3.93 3.18
CA HIS A 186 6.79 -3.11 3.09
C HIS A 186 7.36 -3.10 1.68
N LEU A 187 7.46 -4.28 1.06
CA LEU A 187 7.94 -4.40 -0.32
C LEU A 187 7.16 -3.50 -1.28
N VAL A 188 5.84 -3.60 -1.27
CA VAL A 188 4.98 -2.82 -2.17
C VAL A 188 4.96 -1.34 -1.80
N ARG A 189 5.08 -0.99 -0.51
CA ARG A 189 5.22 0.41 -0.11
C ARG A 189 6.51 1.02 -0.64
N ASP A 190 7.63 0.32 -0.50
CA ASP A 190 8.93 0.80 -0.98
C ASP A 190 8.90 0.96 -2.50
N ASP A 191 8.39 -0.04 -3.23
CA ASP A 191 8.26 0.01 -4.69
C ASP A 191 7.29 1.10 -5.17
N VAL A 192 6.16 1.32 -4.48
CA VAL A 192 5.21 2.39 -4.84
C VAL A 192 5.84 3.76 -4.63
N LEU A 193 6.53 3.97 -3.51
CA LEU A 193 7.25 5.22 -3.27
C LEU A 193 8.33 5.42 -4.33
N GLU A 194 9.10 4.38 -4.64
CA GLU A 194 10.11 4.43 -5.70
C GLU A 194 9.48 4.77 -7.04
N ALA A 195 8.39 4.11 -7.44
CA ALA A 195 7.73 4.36 -8.71
C ALA A 195 7.17 5.80 -8.81
N VAL A 196 6.59 6.31 -7.72
CA VAL A 196 6.03 7.67 -7.69
C VAL A 196 7.12 8.73 -7.73
N TYR A 197 8.13 8.61 -6.86
CA TYR A 197 9.21 9.59 -6.77
C TYR A 197 10.25 9.46 -7.88
N SER A 198 10.15 8.42 -8.72
CA SER A 198 10.94 8.31 -9.97
C SER A 198 10.24 8.92 -11.18
N HIS A 199 9.05 9.51 -10.99
CA HIS A 199 8.27 10.11 -12.08
C HIS A 199 8.44 11.65 -12.09
N PRO A 200 8.73 12.29 -13.25
CA PRO A 200 8.96 13.75 -13.33
C PRO A 200 7.77 14.59 -12.87
N LYS A 201 6.54 14.14 -13.16
CA LYS A 201 5.31 14.82 -12.73
C LYS A 201 5.21 15.02 -11.20
N THR A 202 5.88 14.19 -10.40
CA THR A 202 5.84 14.27 -8.94
C THR A 202 6.63 15.46 -8.39
N TRP A 203 7.72 15.84 -9.06
CA TRP A 203 8.66 16.85 -8.54
C TRP A 203 8.31 18.28 -8.95
N ILE A 204 7.75 18.45 -10.15
CA ILE A 204 7.43 19.76 -10.72
C ILE A 204 6.52 20.59 -9.78
N PRO A 205 5.41 20.04 -9.21
CA PRO A 205 4.56 20.78 -8.28
C PRO A 205 5.25 21.13 -6.96
N LEU A 206 6.23 20.32 -6.54
CA LEU A 206 7.00 20.54 -5.32
C LEU A 206 8.09 21.60 -5.48
N GLY A 207 8.24 22.17 -6.68
CA GLY A 207 9.28 23.17 -6.99
C GLY A 207 10.67 22.59 -7.19
N TYR A 208 10.77 21.27 -7.41
CA TYR A 208 12.02 20.57 -7.69
C TYR A 208 12.07 20.13 -9.17
N ASP A 209 13.24 20.29 -9.80
CA ASP A 209 13.45 19.90 -11.20
C ASP A 209 13.71 18.39 -11.38
N GLY A 210 13.77 17.64 -10.28
CA GLY A 210 13.90 16.19 -10.28
C GLY A 210 14.29 15.62 -8.91
N PRO A 211 14.38 14.28 -8.81
CA PRO A 211 14.72 13.63 -7.57
C PRO A 211 16.12 14.05 -7.11
N PRO A 212 16.37 14.15 -5.79
CA PRO A 212 17.68 14.50 -5.25
C PRO A 212 18.74 13.40 -5.47
N GLN A 213 18.39 12.29 -6.11
CA GLN A 213 19.25 11.13 -6.33
C GLN A 213 20.05 11.25 -7.64
N PRO A 214 21.30 10.76 -7.69
CA PRO A 214 22.18 10.85 -8.86
C PRO A 214 21.68 10.09 -10.11
N LEU A 215 20.73 9.17 -9.93
CA LEU A 215 20.27 8.23 -10.96
C LEU A 215 19.10 8.77 -11.82
N GLY A 216 18.61 9.98 -11.55
CA GLY A 216 17.55 10.61 -12.36
C GLY A 216 16.22 9.84 -12.35
N TYR A 217 15.55 9.74 -13.51
CA TYR A 217 14.20 9.17 -13.63
C TYR A 217 14.24 7.74 -14.19
N TRP A 218 13.27 6.91 -13.82
CA TRP A 218 13.13 5.57 -14.41
C TRP A 218 12.69 5.66 -15.88
N ASN A 219 13.39 4.99 -16.78
CA ASN A 219 13.04 4.92 -18.19
C ASN A 219 12.48 3.55 -18.56
N GLY A 220 11.14 3.46 -18.61
CA GLY A 220 10.44 2.23 -19.00
C GLY A 220 10.73 1.75 -20.42
N ALA A 221 11.21 2.62 -21.33
CA ALA A 221 11.52 2.23 -22.71
C ALA A 221 12.84 1.45 -22.84
N HIS A 222 13.82 1.74 -21.97
CA HIS A 222 15.14 1.10 -21.97
C HIS A 222 15.33 0.12 -20.80
N GLY A 223 14.47 0.19 -19.79
CA GLY A 223 14.50 -0.71 -18.63
C GLY A 223 15.69 -0.43 -17.71
N ASP A 224 16.13 0.82 -17.69
CA ASP A 224 17.21 1.36 -16.87
C ASP A 224 16.84 2.73 -16.30
N TRP A 225 17.72 3.26 -15.47
CA TRP A 225 17.62 4.61 -14.91
C TRP A 225 18.26 5.60 -15.88
N ASN A 226 17.52 6.63 -16.30
CA ASN A 226 18.12 7.73 -17.05
C ASN A 226 18.99 8.53 -16.09
N ILE A 227 20.31 8.43 -16.24
CA ILE A 227 21.27 9.37 -15.63
C ILE A 227 20.78 10.80 -15.95
N ILE A 228 20.88 11.69 -14.96
CA ILE A 228 20.39 13.09 -14.83
C ILE A 228 20.46 14.01 -16.07
N ASP A 229 21.01 13.57 -17.20
CA ASP A 229 21.18 14.37 -18.41
C ASP A 229 19.87 14.93 -18.99
N ASP A 230 18.73 14.25 -18.79
CA ASP A 230 17.40 14.69 -19.23
C ASP A 230 16.73 15.75 -18.33
N CYS A 231 17.37 16.15 -17.23
CA CYS A 231 16.89 17.27 -16.40
C CYS A 231 17.07 18.60 -17.17
N PRO A 232 15.99 19.38 -17.44
CA PRO A 232 16.09 20.60 -18.23
C PRO A 232 17.15 21.57 -17.64
N PRO A 233 18.03 22.14 -18.46
CA PRO A 233 19.29 22.72 -18.01
C PRO A 233 19.17 24.07 -17.26
N THR A 234 17.97 24.56 -16.96
CA THR A 234 17.79 25.97 -16.57
C THR A 234 18.08 26.30 -15.11
N LYS A 235 18.37 25.34 -14.23
CA LYS A 235 18.79 25.63 -12.83
C LYS A 235 19.89 24.71 -12.26
N ARG A 236 20.66 24.06 -13.13
CA ARG A 236 21.65 23.04 -12.73
C ARG A 236 22.84 23.58 -11.91
N LYS A 237 23.15 24.88 -11.99
CA LYS A 237 24.30 25.51 -11.30
C LYS A 237 23.95 26.11 -9.93
N ASP A 238 22.80 26.76 -9.81
CA ASP A 238 22.48 27.57 -8.63
C ASP A 238 22.26 26.74 -7.35
N PHE A 239 21.77 25.50 -7.48
CA PHE A 239 21.45 24.65 -6.32
C PHE A 239 22.69 24.15 -5.60
N TRP A 240 23.69 23.63 -6.31
CA TRP A 240 24.92 23.10 -5.71
C TRP A 240 25.89 24.20 -5.27
N GLU A 241 25.80 25.40 -5.85
CA GLU A 241 26.55 26.57 -5.37
C GLU A 241 25.94 27.15 -4.08
N LYS A 242 24.59 27.21 -3.96
CA LYS A 242 23.92 27.61 -2.71
C LYS A 242 24.06 26.61 -1.57
N ALA A 243 24.13 25.31 -1.85
CA ALA A 243 24.32 24.30 -0.81
C ALA A 243 25.75 24.26 -0.24
N LYS A 244 26.71 24.94 -0.89
CA LYS A 244 28.10 25.06 -0.45
C LYS A 244 28.42 26.39 0.26
N SER A 245 27.48 27.34 0.31
CA SER A 245 27.56 28.60 1.06
C SER A 245 26.78 28.53 2.37
#